data_AF-A0A2M7A915-F1
#
_entry.id   AF-A0A2M7A915-F1
#
_cell.length_a   1.000
_cell.length_b   1.000
_cell.length_c   1.000
_cell.angle_alpha   90.00
_cell.angle_beta   90.00
_cell.angle_gamma   90.00
#
_symmetry.space_group_name_H-M   'P 1'
#
loop_
_entity.id
_entity.type
_entity.pdbx_description
1 polymer ?
#
loop_
_entity_poly.entity_id
_entity_poly.type
_entity_poly.pdbx_seq_one_letter_code
_entity_poly.pdbx_strand_id
1 'polypeptide(L)'
;MNDAGAYLTAAMLYETNRELFSYIMKDWKSYLRPGEVNLVAGNIVDWHLHQKTLVPAGPEEFYDRLISGFKYLNGGDKCQGVFWHDLSRGLWGRKGPYPLLEWAIAGASAYSKVRELWETTPLRLKIKAPPKVSYGQNFKVKVSLKNVGKEKVENLLVSFFPTEGVHFQSLNERRLKSIDKDSSEEVTFEVKLNKVSPQRAYRHMVAVKVHWVEEGKECKLVTFAYVSGKR
;
A
#
# COMPACT_ATOMS: atom_id res chain seq x y z
N MET A 1 -15.46 -26.26 -20.49
CA MET A 1 -15.56 -26.57 -19.05
C MET A 1 -14.13 -26.85 -18.60
N ASN A 2 -13.43 -25.82 -18.12
CA ASN A 2 -11.99 -25.87 -17.84
C ASN A 2 -11.76 -25.79 -16.33
N ASP A 3 -12.41 -26.66 -15.59
CA ASP A 3 -12.33 -26.66 -14.13
C ASP A 3 -11.60 -27.93 -13.67
N ALA A 4 -10.43 -27.77 -13.05
CA ALA A 4 -9.76 -28.82 -12.29
C ALA A 4 -10.44 -29.08 -10.93
N GLY A 5 -11.68 -28.64 -10.75
CA GLY A 5 -12.45 -28.65 -9.50
C GLY A 5 -12.14 -27.48 -8.56
N ALA A 6 -11.42 -26.44 -9.00
CA ALA A 6 -11.00 -25.30 -8.20
C ALA A 6 -11.62 -24.00 -8.72
N TYR A 7 -12.57 -23.45 -7.97
CA TYR A 7 -13.22 -22.18 -8.30
C TYR A 7 -12.25 -20.99 -8.26
N LEU A 8 -11.23 -21.04 -7.39
CA LEU A 8 -10.27 -19.98 -7.17
C LEU A 8 -8.94 -20.54 -6.65
N THR A 9 -7.83 -20.10 -7.21
CA THR A 9 -6.47 -20.51 -6.84
C THR A 9 -5.74 -19.33 -6.19
N ALA A 10 -5.18 -19.58 -5.01
CA ALA A 10 -4.45 -18.59 -4.24
C ALA A 10 -2.93 -18.76 -4.41
N ALA A 11 -2.28 -17.80 -5.06
CA ALA A 11 -0.83 -17.80 -5.23
C ALA A 11 -0.15 -17.02 -4.09
N MET A 12 0.75 -17.67 -3.35
CA MET A 12 1.48 -17.04 -2.24
C MET A 12 2.81 -16.46 -2.70
N LEU A 13 3.06 -15.18 -2.37
CA LEU A 13 4.15 -14.38 -2.94
C LEU A 13 5.30 -14.11 -1.95
N TYR A 14 5.71 -15.12 -1.18
CA TYR A 14 6.82 -15.04 -0.22
C TYR A 14 7.90 -16.09 -0.50
N GLU A 15 8.96 -16.15 0.32
CA GLU A 15 10.05 -17.16 0.22
C GLU A 15 10.95 -17.06 -1.01
N THR A 16 10.89 -15.93 -1.70
CA THR A 16 11.77 -15.61 -2.83
C THR A 16 12.45 -14.26 -2.62
N ASN A 17 13.65 -14.06 -3.21
CA ASN A 17 14.31 -12.76 -3.25
C ASN A 17 13.71 -11.89 -4.37
N ARG A 18 14.07 -10.59 -4.42
CA ARG A 18 13.44 -9.65 -5.37
C ARG A 18 13.75 -9.98 -6.84
N GLU A 19 14.95 -10.50 -7.11
CA GLU A 19 15.37 -10.88 -8.47
C GLU A 19 14.56 -12.06 -8.97
N LEU A 20 14.53 -13.15 -8.20
CA LEU A 20 13.76 -14.35 -8.52
C LEU A 20 12.25 -14.05 -8.52
N PHE A 21 11.75 -13.22 -7.61
CA PHE A 21 10.36 -12.74 -7.67
C PHE A 21 10.05 -12.08 -9.01
N SER A 22 10.93 -11.18 -9.46
CA SER A 22 10.76 -10.47 -10.73
C SER A 22 10.82 -11.42 -11.93
N TYR A 23 11.66 -12.47 -11.86
CA TYR A 23 11.71 -13.53 -12.85
C TYR A 23 10.39 -14.32 -12.88
N ILE A 24 9.90 -14.78 -11.73
CA ILE A 24 8.63 -15.53 -11.61
C ILE A 24 7.47 -14.72 -12.16
N MET A 25 7.37 -13.42 -11.86
CA MET A 25 6.29 -12.57 -12.40
C MET A 25 6.33 -12.45 -13.93
N LYS A 26 7.52 -12.45 -14.54
CA LYS A 26 7.67 -12.43 -16.00
C LYS A 26 7.29 -13.78 -16.62
N ASP A 27 7.78 -14.86 -16.01
CA ASP A 27 7.57 -16.24 -16.46
C ASP A 27 6.09 -16.64 -16.39
N TRP A 28 5.44 -16.38 -15.25
CA TRP A 28 4.00 -16.63 -15.07
C TRP A 28 3.13 -15.84 -16.05
N LYS A 29 3.51 -14.58 -16.31
CA LYS A 29 2.83 -13.75 -17.31
C LYS A 29 2.86 -14.38 -18.71
N SER A 30 3.91 -15.11 -19.07
CA SER A 30 4.00 -15.83 -20.34
C SER A 30 3.39 -17.24 -20.30
N TYR A 31 3.28 -17.85 -19.12
CA TYR A 31 2.82 -19.23 -18.97
C TYR A 31 1.30 -19.37 -19.02
N LEU A 32 0.57 -18.43 -18.41
CA LEU A 32 -0.91 -18.45 -18.38
C LEU A 32 -1.50 -17.48 -19.40
N ARG A 33 -2.63 -17.84 -20.01
CA ARG A 33 -3.45 -16.89 -20.77
C ARG A 33 -4.54 -16.27 -19.87
N PRO A 34 -4.91 -15.00 -20.08
CA PRO A 34 -5.99 -14.38 -19.32
C PRO A 34 -7.29 -15.21 -19.38
N GLY A 35 -7.87 -15.48 -18.21
CA GLY A 35 -9.15 -16.19 -18.07
C GLY A 35 -9.04 -17.71 -18.01
N GLU A 36 -7.84 -18.29 -18.08
CA GLU A 36 -7.66 -19.75 -17.91
C GLU A 36 -7.77 -20.19 -16.46
N VAL A 37 -7.39 -19.33 -15.50
CA VAL A 37 -7.40 -19.63 -14.06
C VAL A 37 -7.91 -18.44 -13.26
N ASN A 38 -8.80 -18.69 -12.30
CA ASN A 38 -9.26 -17.69 -11.34
C ASN A 38 -8.23 -17.50 -10.24
N LEU A 39 -7.29 -16.57 -10.42
CA LEU A 39 -6.19 -16.34 -9.47
C LEU A 39 -6.49 -15.22 -8.47
N VAL A 40 -6.03 -15.39 -7.23
CA VAL A 40 -5.86 -14.31 -6.24
C VAL A 40 -4.42 -14.27 -5.73
N ALA A 41 -3.88 -13.07 -5.57
CA ALA A 41 -2.52 -12.87 -5.07
C ALA A 41 -2.51 -12.75 -3.54
N GLY A 42 -1.84 -13.69 -2.87
CA GLY A 42 -1.67 -13.72 -1.43
C GLY A 42 -0.26 -13.36 -1.00
N ASN A 43 -0.15 -12.76 0.19
CA ASN A 43 1.14 -12.57 0.83
C ASN A 43 1.01 -12.64 2.36
N ILE A 44 2.13 -12.69 3.07
CA ILE A 44 2.21 -12.93 4.52
C ILE A 44 2.95 -11.81 5.26
N VAL A 45 2.57 -11.56 6.51
CA VAL A 45 3.32 -10.67 7.41
C VAL A 45 4.51 -11.44 8.02
N ASP A 46 5.62 -11.50 7.29
CA ASP A 46 6.85 -12.15 7.77
C ASP A 46 8.09 -11.57 7.09
N TRP A 47 8.87 -10.77 7.82
CA TRP A 47 10.08 -10.13 7.30
C TRP A 47 11.17 -11.13 6.90
N HIS A 48 11.24 -12.30 7.54
CA HIS A 48 12.23 -13.32 7.18
C HIS A 48 11.90 -13.95 5.83
N LEU A 49 10.62 -14.23 5.57
CA LEU A 49 10.19 -14.78 4.27
C LEU A 49 10.29 -13.75 3.13
N HIS A 50 10.37 -12.46 3.48
CA HIS A 50 10.75 -11.37 2.60
C HIS A 50 12.27 -11.10 2.59
N GLN A 51 13.07 -12.12 2.92
CA GLN A 51 14.54 -12.09 2.84
C GLN A 51 15.21 -10.99 3.67
N LYS A 52 14.57 -10.60 4.78
CA LYS A 52 15.04 -9.55 5.68
C LYS A 52 15.36 -8.23 4.96
N THR A 53 14.63 -7.92 3.89
CA THR A 53 14.88 -6.73 3.07
C THR A 53 14.74 -5.43 3.88
N LEU A 54 15.64 -4.49 3.61
CA LEU A 54 15.61 -3.13 4.14
C LEU A 54 15.36 -2.09 3.03
N VAL A 55 15.65 -2.45 1.77
CA VAL A 55 15.43 -1.61 0.58
C VAL A 55 14.91 -2.49 -0.56
N PRO A 56 13.61 -2.46 -0.87
CA PRO A 56 12.55 -1.75 -0.15
C PRO A 56 12.37 -2.26 1.29
N ALA A 57 11.70 -1.48 2.14
CA ALA A 57 11.39 -1.92 3.50
C ALA A 57 10.47 -3.16 3.49
N GLY A 58 10.48 -3.98 4.55
CA GLY A 58 9.64 -5.19 4.63
C GLY A 58 8.16 -4.98 4.23
N PRO A 59 7.44 -4.01 4.85
CA PRO A 59 6.07 -3.68 4.46
C PRO A 59 5.92 -3.15 3.02
N GLU A 60 6.94 -2.44 2.51
CA GLU A 60 6.97 -1.93 1.14
C GLU A 60 7.13 -3.08 0.13
N GLU A 61 8.04 -4.03 0.39
CA GLU A 61 8.18 -5.28 -0.37
C GLU A 61 6.86 -6.07 -0.37
N PHE A 62 6.22 -6.18 0.79
CA PHE A 62 4.95 -6.86 0.94
C PHE A 62 3.86 -6.27 0.03
N TYR A 63 3.71 -4.94 0.05
CA TYR A 63 2.78 -4.21 -0.84
C TYR A 63 3.14 -4.43 -2.32
N ASP A 64 4.42 -4.27 -2.67
CA ASP A 64 4.90 -4.40 -4.05
C ASP A 64 4.61 -5.78 -4.62
N ARG A 65 4.81 -6.83 -3.83
CA ARG A 65 4.53 -8.20 -4.25
C ARG A 65 3.05 -8.44 -4.48
N LEU A 66 2.18 -7.97 -3.58
CA LEU A 66 0.73 -8.08 -3.78
C LEU A 66 0.28 -7.38 -5.07
N ILE A 67 0.76 -6.16 -5.33
CA ILE A 67 0.37 -5.41 -6.53
C ILE A 67 0.97 -6.00 -7.81
N SER A 68 2.20 -6.49 -7.75
CA SER A 68 2.83 -7.17 -8.89
C SER A 68 2.11 -8.46 -9.21
N GLY A 69 1.82 -9.27 -8.19
CA GLY A 69 1.06 -10.50 -8.35
C GLY A 69 -0.31 -10.24 -8.95
N PHE A 70 -1.04 -9.28 -8.40
CA PHE A 70 -2.33 -8.84 -8.91
C PHE A 70 -2.30 -8.49 -10.39
N LYS A 71 -1.23 -7.84 -10.88
CA LYS A 71 -1.14 -7.38 -12.28
C LYS A 71 -0.62 -8.44 -13.25
N TYR A 72 0.17 -9.41 -12.79
CA TYR A 72 1.00 -10.20 -13.71
C TYR A 72 0.78 -11.71 -13.62
N LEU A 73 0.22 -12.24 -12.53
CA LEU A 73 0.03 -13.69 -12.40
C LEU A 73 -0.96 -14.26 -13.42
N ASN A 74 -1.99 -13.51 -13.82
CA ASN A 74 -3.05 -14.00 -14.72
C ASN A 74 -2.75 -13.65 -16.18
N GLY A 75 -1.59 -14.07 -16.69
CA GLY A 75 -1.19 -13.78 -18.08
C GLY A 75 -0.99 -12.30 -18.38
N GLY A 76 -0.68 -11.50 -17.36
CA GLY A 76 -0.58 -10.04 -17.47
C GLY A 76 -1.91 -9.28 -17.37
N ASP A 77 -3.04 -9.98 -17.19
CA ASP A 77 -4.30 -9.39 -16.76
C ASP A 77 -4.42 -9.36 -15.23
N LYS A 78 -5.40 -8.62 -14.72
CA LYS A 78 -5.66 -8.48 -13.29
C LYS A 78 -6.16 -9.82 -12.72
N CYS A 79 -5.66 -10.16 -11.54
CA CYS A 79 -6.21 -11.24 -10.71
C CYS A 79 -7.62 -10.88 -10.21
N GLN A 80 -8.34 -11.87 -9.68
CA GLN A 80 -9.64 -11.73 -9.02
C GLN A 80 -9.56 -11.04 -7.65
N GLY A 81 -8.36 -10.67 -7.20
CA GLY A 81 -8.17 -9.92 -5.98
C GLY A 81 -6.80 -10.17 -5.35
N VAL A 82 -6.65 -9.66 -4.14
CA VAL A 82 -5.49 -9.90 -3.27
C VAL A 82 -5.98 -10.31 -1.89
N PHE A 83 -5.14 -10.97 -1.10
CA PHE A 83 -5.49 -11.28 0.29
C PHE A 83 -4.27 -11.28 1.21
N TRP A 84 -4.58 -11.16 2.51
CA TRP A 84 -3.64 -11.22 3.61
C TRP A 84 -3.67 -12.60 4.24
N HIS A 85 -2.56 -13.32 4.18
CA HIS A 85 -2.43 -14.62 4.81
C HIS A 85 -1.82 -14.52 6.21
N ASP A 86 -2.28 -15.40 7.09
CA ASP A 86 -1.75 -15.61 8.44
C ASP A 86 -1.58 -14.31 9.26
N LEU A 87 -2.72 -13.65 9.53
CA LEU A 87 -2.80 -12.44 10.36
C LEU A 87 -2.18 -12.63 11.75
N SER A 88 -2.17 -13.86 12.26
CA SER A 88 -1.59 -14.21 13.56
C SER A 88 -0.10 -13.83 13.64
N ARG A 89 0.62 -13.89 12.51
CA ARG A 89 2.03 -13.45 12.44
C ARG A 89 2.20 -11.94 12.57
N GLY A 90 1.16 -11.17 12.27
CA GLY A 90 1.11 -9.77 12.62
C GLY A 90 1.20 -9.55 14.13
N LEU A 91 0.66 -10.45 14.94
CA LEU A 91 0.72 -10.37 16.40
C LEU A 91 1.99 -11.03 16.96
N TRP A 92 2.27 -12.27 16.55
CA TRP A 92 3.30 -13.11 17.18
C TRP A 92 4.43 -13.56 16.25
N GLY A 93 4.40 -13.13 14.99
CA GLY A 93 5.36 -13.54 13.97
C GLY A 93 6.57 -12.63 13.85
N ARG A 94 7.43 -12.97 12.88
CA ARG A 94 8.73 -12.35 12.63
C ARG A 94 8.59 -11.08 11.79
N LYS A 95 8.07 -10.01 12.39
CA LYS A 95 7.78 -8.73 11.71
C LYS A 95 9.01 -7.90 11.29
N GLY A 96 10.20 -8.25 11.77
CA GLY A 96 11.40 -7.44 11.59
C GLY A 96 11.35 -6.14 12.40
N PRO A 97 12.15 -5.11 12.04
CA PRO A 97 12.19 -3.83 12.75
C PRO A 97 10.95 -2.95 12.47
N TYR A 98 9.86 -3.54 11.96
CA TYR A 98 8.67 -2.84 11.52
C TYR A 98 7.48 -3.21 12.42
N PRO A 99 6.76 -2.23 12.97
CA PRO A 99 5.60 -2.49 13.81
C PRO A 99 4.44 -3.04 12.96
N LEU A 100 3.51 -3.75 13.60
CA LEU A 100 2.32 -4.31 12.92
C LEU A 100 1.53 -3.25 12.13
N LEU A 101 1.43 -2.03 12.66
CA LEU A 101 0.72 -0.94 12.00
C LEU A 101 1.25 -0.65 10.60
N GLU A 102 2.57 -0.71 10.38
CA GLU A 102 3.15 -0.47 9.05
C GLU A 102 2.79 -1.58 8.06
N TRP A 103 2.80 -2.83 8.51
CA TRP A 103 2.29 -3.93 7.71
C TRP A 103 0.82 -3.68 7.36
N ALA A 104 -0.03 -3.40 8.35
CA ALA A 104 -1.47 -3.19 8.15
C ALA A 104 -1.76 -2.05 7.16
N ILE A 105 -1.01 -0.96 7.25
CA ILE A 105 -1.06 0.17 6.31
C ILE A 105 -0.67 -0.28 4.90
N ALA A 106 0.41 -1.05 4.75
CA ALA A 106 0.84 -1.58 3.45
C ALA A 106 -0.26 -2.45 2.82
N GLY A 107 -0.95 -3.26 3.62
CA GLY A 107 -2.10 -4.05 3.18
C GLY A 107 -3.31 -3.25 2.77
N ALA A 108 -3.74 -2.34 3.62
CA ALA A 108 -4.85 -1.44 3.32
C ALA A 108 -4.55 -0.59 2.07
N SER A 109 -3.29 -0.24 1.86
CA SER A 109 -2.83 0.44 0.64
C SER A 109 -2.88 -0.47 -0.57
N ALA A 110 -2.54 -1.76 -0.44
CA ALA A 110 -2.68 -2.73 -1.52
C ALA A 110 -4.16 -2.87 -1.94
N TYR A 111 -5.09 -3.01 -1.00
CA TYR A 111 -6.53 -3.04 -1.30
C TYR A 111 -7.04 -1.73 -1.92
N SER A 112 -6.55 -0.58 -1.45
CA SER A 112 -6.87 0.71 -2.04
C SER A 112 -6.38 0.80 -3.48
N LYS A 113 -5.18 0.29 -3.76
CA LYS A 113 -4.62 0.25 -5.10
C LYS A 113 -5.34 -0.75 -6.01
N VAL A 114 -5.76 -1.90 -5.51
CA VAL A 114 -6.57 -2.87 -6.26
C VAL A 114 -7.90 -2.25 -6.68
N ARG A 115 -8.60 -1.57 -5.76
CA ARG A 115 -9.85 -0.84 -6.10
C ARG A 115 -9.61 0.27 -7.12
N GLU A 116 -8.50 1.00 -7.02
CA GLU A 116 -8.11 1.99 -8.03
C GLU A 116 -7.90 1.33 -9.40
N LEU A 117 -7.20 0.19 -9.44
CA LEU A 117 -6.91 -0.54 -10.68
C LEU A 117 -8.15 -1.18 -11.29
N TRP A 118 -9.13 -1.61 -10.49
CA TRP A 118 -10.43 -2.09 -10.96
C TRP A 118 -11.44 -0.97 -11.21
N GLU A 119 -11.07 0.29 -10.97
CA GLU A 119 -11.96 1.43 -11.17
C GLU A 119 -13.25 1.35 -10.32
N THR A 120 -13.15 0.71 -9.15
CA THR A 120 -14.26 0.57 -8.19
C THR A 120 -14.25 1.66 -7.11
N THR A 121 -13.46 2.71 -7.30
CA THR A 121 -13.41 3.87 -6.42
C THR A 121 -13.28 5.15 -7.25
N PRO A 122 -14.01 6.22 -6.91
CA PRO A 122 -13.97 7.48 -7.67
C PRO A 122 -12.71 8.30 -7.41
N LEU A 123 -11.85 7.92 -6.45
CA LEU A 123 -10.70 8.72 -6.05
C LEU A 123 -9.38 8.00 -6.35
N ARG A 124 -8.42 8.75 -6.90
CA ARG A 124 -7.01 8.35 -6.98
C ARG A 124 -6.22 9.09 -5.92
N LEU A 125 -5.64 8.35 -4.99
CA LEU A 125 -4.86 8.87 -3.87
C LEU A 125 -3.36 8.69 -4.14
N LYS A 126 -2.59 9.77 -4.00
CA LYS A 126 -1.13 9.75 -4.08
C LYS A 126 -0.54 10.48 -2.88
N ILE A 127 0.59 9.97 -2.39
CA ILE A 127 1.40 10.61 -1.38
C ILE A 127 2.80 10.85 -1.93
N LYS A 128 3.34 12.05 -1.70
CA LYS A 128 4.70 12.43 -2.07
C LYS A 128 5.41 12.95 -0.83
N ALA A 129 6.51 12.30 -0.52
CA ALA A 129 7.41 12.70 0.54
C ALA A 129 8.83 12.84 -0.01
N PRO A 130 9.67 13.72 0.57
CA PRO A 130 11.07 13.80 0.20
C PRO A 130 11.77 12.45 0.46
N PRO A 131 12.67 11.99 -0.43
CA PRO A 131 13.31 10.68 -0.27
C PRO A 131 14.28 10.63 0.93
N LYS A 132 14.82 11.79 1.33
CA LYS A 132 15.78 11.93 2.42
C LYS A 132 15.58 13.26 3.16
N VAL A 133 15.59 13.22 4.49
CA VAL A 133 15.39 14.40 5.37
C VAL A 133 16.29 14.33 6.58
N SER A 134 16.65 15.47 7.16
CA SER A 134 17.43 15.51 8.40
C SER A 134 16.54 15.16 9.61
N TYR A 135 17.07 14.40 10.56
CA TYR A 135 16.38 14.19 11.84
C TYR A 135 16.15 15.51 12.58
N GLY A 136 15.02 15.62 13.28
CA GLY A 136 14.63 16.82 14.03
C GLY A 136 14.15 18.00 13.18
N GLN A 137 14.35 17.98 11.86
CA GLN A 137 13.86 19.03 10.97
C GLN A 137 12.47 18.71 10.43
N ASN A 138 11.65 19.74 10.29
CA ASN A 138 10.34 19.63 9.67
C ASN A 138 10.49 19.44 8.16
N PHE A 139 9.62 18.63 7.58
CA PHE A 139 9.48 18.46 6.15
C PHE A 139 8.01 18.33 5.76
N LYS A 140 7.73 18.58 4.48
CA LYS A 140 6.38 18.57 3.94
C LYS A 140 6.08 17.23 3.26
N VAL A 141 4.94 16.65 3.59
CA VAL A 141 4.34 15.50 2.89
C VAL A 141 3.10 16.00 2.16
N LYS A 142 3.08 15.82 0.84
CA LYS A 142 1.98 16.23 -0.03
C LYS A 142 1.08 15.03 -0.32
N VAL A 143 -0.22 15.22 -0.16
CA VAL A 143 -1.25 14.23 -0.47
C VAL A 143 -2.10 14.81 -1.59
N SER A 144 -2.13 14.12 -2.72
CA SER A 144 -2.94 14.50 -3.88
C SER A 144 -4.11 13.53 -4.01
N LEU A 145 -5.29 14.10 -4.12
CA LEU A 145 -6.53 13.40 -4.39
C LEU A 145 -7.06 13.87 -5.74
N LYS A 146 -7.26 12.94 -6.67
CA LYS A 146 -7.93 13.23 -7.94
C LYS A 146 -9.26 12.49 -7.98
N ASN A 147 -10.35 13.21 -8.23
CA ASN A 147 -11.61 12.59 -8.57
C ASN A 147 -11.59 12.16 -10.04
N VAL A 148 -11.76 10.86 -10.26
CA VAL A 148 -11.88 10.21 -11.58
C VAL A 148 -13.25 9.54 -11.76
N GLY A 149 -14.14 9.72 -10.78
CA GLY A 149 -15.52 9.26 -10.85
C GLY A 149 -16.38 10.15 -11.74
N LYS A 150 -17.66 9.81 -11.84
CA LYS A 150 -18.64 10.56 -12.64
C LYS A 150 -19.23 11.74 -11.88
N GLU A 151 -19.26 11.64 -10.55
CA GLU A 151 -19.90 12.59 -9.65
C GLU A 151 -18.89 13.28 -8.75
N LYS A 152 -19.31 14.40 -8.15
CA LYS A 152 -18.59 15.10 -7.10
C LYS A 152 -18.51 14.22 -5.84
N VAL A 153 -17.35 14.22 -5.17
CA VAL A 153 -17.19 13.54 -3.86
C VAL A 153 -17.18 14.59 -2.77
N GLU A 154 -17.92 14.37 -1.69
CA GLU A 154 -18.11 15.35 -0.61
C GLU A 154 -17.64 14.84 0.75
N ASN A 155 -17.42 15.77 1.68
CA ASN A 155 -17.14 15.51 3.10
C ASN A 155 -15.96 14.56 3.34
N LEU A 156 -14.84 14.83 2.68
CA LEU A 156 -13.65 14.00 2.79
C LEU A 156 -12.84 14.39 4.03
N LEU A 157 -12.37 13.38 4.76
CA LEU A 157 -11.43 13.51 5.86
C LEU A 157 -10.10 12.85 5.47
N VAL A 158 -9.05 13.64 5.36
CA VAL A 158 -7.67 13.17 5.15
C VAL A 158 -6.96 13.14 6.49
N SER A 159 -6.67 11.95 7.00
CA SER A 159 -6.00 11.73 8.28
C SER A 159 -4.66 11.04 8.08
N PHE A 160 -3.64 11.45 8.84
CA PHE A 160 -2.33 10.81 8.82
C PHE A 160 -2.24 9.72 9.90
N PHE A 161 -1.56 8.61 9.61
CA PHE A 161 -1.30 7.55 10.59
C PHE A 161 -0.10 7.85 11.50
N PRO A 162 -0.19 7.59 12.81
CA PRO A 162 0.95 7.71 13.72
C PRO A 162 1.90 6.51 13.55
N THR A 163 2.73 6.55 12.51
CA THR A 163 3.76 5.54 12.24
C THR A 163 5.00 5.76 13.11
N GLU A 164 5.75 4.69 13.37
CA GLU A 164 6.89 4.74 14.26
C GLU A 164 7.96 5.73 13.79
N GLY A 165 8.37 6.65 14.67
CA GLY A 165 9.41 7.64 14.40
C GLY A 165 8.97 8.88 13.63
N VAL A 166 7.70 8.97 13.21
CA VAL A 166 7.12 10.13 12.48
C VAL A 166 6.19 10.92 13.40
N HIS A 167 6.43 12.23 13.53
CA HIS A 167 5.64 13.11 14.39
C HIS A 167 5.08 14.30 13.62
N PHE A 168 3.83 14.68 13.93
CA PHE A 168 3.17 15.85 13.37
C PHE A 168 3.50 17.09 14.20
N GLN A 169 3.54 18.25 13.54
CA GLN A 169 3.61 19.55 14.24
C GLN A 169 2.27 20.29 14.21
N SER A 170 1.33 19.89 13.36
CA SER A 170 -0.01 20.48 13.24
C SER A 170 -1.10 19.42 13.37
N LEU A 171 -2.36 19.80 13.17
CA LEU A 171 -3.49 18.88 13.08
C LEU A 171 -3.14 17.73 12.10
N ASN A 172 -3.27 16.49 12.57
CA ASN A 172 -3.04 15.27 11.81
C ASN A 172 -4.18 14.96 10.83
N GLU A 173 -5.20 15.81 10.79
CA GLU A 173 -6.37 15.68 9.93
C GLU A 173 -6.66 16.97 9.15
N ARG A 174 -7.24 16.81 7.97
CA ARG A 174 -7.71 17.90 7.09
C ARG A 174 -9.04 17.49 6.48
N ARG A 175 -10.03 18.39 6.59
CA ARG A 175 -11.33 18.21 5.95
C ARG A 175 -11.35 18.92 4.62
N LEU A 176 -11.79 18.22 3.59
CA LEU A 176 -12.12 18.80 2.28
C LEU A 176 -13.63 18.78 2.14
N LYS A 177 -14.23 19.93 1.81
CA LYS A 177 -15.68 20.01 1.58
C LYS A 177 -16.08 19.10 0.43
N SER A 178 -15.31 19.14 -0.65
CA SER A 178 -15.57 18.32 -1.82
C SER A 178 -14.41 18.31 -2.82
N ILE A 179 -14.48 17.39 -3.76
CA ILE A 179 -13.65 17.35 -4.98
C ILE A 179 -14.60 17.16 -6.17
N ASP A 180 -14.68 18.16 -7.04
CA ASP A 180 -15.49 18.10 -8.24
C ASP A 180 -14.98 17.03 -9.21
N LYS A 181 -15.84 16.61 -10.14
CA LYS A 181 -15.50 15.65 -11.19
C LYS A 181 -14.22 16.09 -11.93
N ASP A 182 -13.35 15.12 -12.22
CA ASP A 182 -12.08 15.30 -12.95
C ASP A 182 -11.08 16.28 -12.31
N SER A 183 -11.41 16.83 -11.14
CA SER A 183 -10.61 17.81 -10.42
C SER A 183 -9.68 17.16 -9.41
N SER A 184 -8.73 17.93 -8.91
CA SER A 184 -7.75 17.46 -7.92
C SER A 184 -7.58 18.44 -6.79
N GLU A 185 -7.41 17.91 -5.59
CA GLU A 185 -7.07 18.66 -4.39
C GLU A 185 -5.73 18.19 -3.84
N GLU A 186 -4.96 19.12 -3.27
CA GLU A 186 -3.70 18.83 -2.59
C GLU A 186 -3.78 19.27 -1.13
N VAL A 187 -3.39 18.35 -0.24
CA VAL A 187 -3.27 18.60 1.19
C VAL A 187 -1.81 18.42 1.58
N THR A 188 -1.27 19.37 2.34
CA THR A 188 0.10 19.29 2.86
C THR A 188 0.11 19.09 4.37
N PHE A 189 0.90 18.13 4.83
CA PHE A 189 1.20 17.89 6.24
C PHE A 189 2.66 18.25 6.54
N GLU A 190 2.88 18.88 7.69
CA GLU A 190 4.22 19.14 8.21
C GLU A 190 4.55 18.11 9.29
N VAL A 191 5.63 17.38 9.05
CA VAL A 191 6.07 16.24 9.85
C VAL A 191 7.56 16.35 10.17
N LYS A 192 8.00 15.62 11.19
CA LYS A 192 9.42 15.49 11.55
C LYS A 192 9.75 14.04 11.89
N LEU A 193 10.99 13.66 11.63
CA LEU A 193 11.55 12.40 12.12
C LEU A 193 12.26 12.64 13.44
N ASN A 194 11.86 11.98 14.52
CA ASN A 194 12.48 12.14 15.84
C ASN A 194 13.17 10.87 16.36
N LYS A 195 12.95 9.72 15.71
CA LYS A 195 13.57 8.46 16.08
C LYS A 195 14.58 8.03 15.03
N VAL A 196 15.84 7.89 15.43
CA VAL A 196 16.86 7.26 14.59
C VAL A 196 16.67 5.75 14.66
N SER A 197 16.66 5.07 13.52
CA SER A 197 16.40 3.63 13.47
C SER A 197 17.29 2.92 12.44
N PRO A 198 18.57 2.66 12.79
CA PRO A 198 19.53 2.00 11.89
C PRO A 198 19.08 0.60 11.45
N GLN A 199 18.34 -0.11 12.30
CA GLN A 199 17.87 -1.48 12.05
C GLN A 199 16.93 -1.59 10.85
N ARG A 200 16.32 -0.47 10.45
CA ARG A 200 15.44 -0.32 9.28
C ARG A 200 16.05 0.60 8.21
N ALA A 201 17.37 0.62 8.13
CA ALA A 201 18.15 1.46 7.22
C ALA A 201 17.75 2.94 7.25
N TYR A 202 17.39 3.46 8.43
CA TYR A 202 16.93 4.83 8.64
C TYR A 202 15.64 5.21 7.87
N ARG A 203 14.90 4.24 7.33
CA ARG A 203 13.68 4.46 6.53
C ARG A 203 12.44 4.46 7.40
N HIS A 204 11.63 5.52 7.32
CA HIS A 204 10.40 5.70 8.08
C HIS A 204 9.19 5.74 7.15
N MET A 205 8.11 5.06 7.51
CA MET A 205 6.87 5.09 6.73
C MET A 205 6.11 6.38 7.05
N VAL A 206 5.66 7.11 6.03
CA VAL A 206 4.66 8.17 6.12
C VAL A 206 3.40 7.68 5.43
N ALA A 207 2.23 7.79 6.07
CA ALA A 207 1.02 7.17 5.57
C ALA A 207 -0.23 7.99 5.88
N VAL A 208 -1.19 7.95 4.96
CA VAL A 208 -2.45 8.67 5.09
C VAL A 208 -3.64 7.79 4.75
N LYS A 209 -4.77 8.10 5.39
CA LYS A 209 -6.09 7.56 5.12
C LYS A 209 -6.98 8.69 4.65
N VAL A 210 -7.80 8.41 3.64
CA VAL A 210 -8.89 9.28 3.22
C VAL A 210 -10.19 8.55 3.48
N HIS A 211 -11.12 9.21 4.15
CA HIS A 211 -12.44 8.70 4.51
C HIS A 211 -13.51 9.62 3.94
N TRP A 212 -14.57 9.04 3.36
CA TRP A 212 -15.77 9.75 2.94
C TRP A 212 -16.98 8.81 3.01
N VAL A 213 -18.18 9.35 2.82
CA VAL A 213 -19.42 8.57 2.74
C VAL A 213 -19.98 8.72 1.33
N GLU A 214 -20.39 7.61 0.73
CA GLU A 214 -20.98 7.56 -0.61
C GLU A 214 -22.19 6.61 -0.55
N GLU A 215 -23.39 7.13 -0.90
CA GLU A 215 -24.65 6.37 -0.82
C GLU A 215 -24.88 5.67 0.54
N GLY A 216 -24.49 6.33 1.64
CA GLY A 216 -24.61 5.78 2.99
C GLY A 216 -23.56 4.72 3.35
N LYS A 217 -22.60 4.41 2.48
CA LYS A 217 -21.50 3.48 2.74
C LYS A 217 -20.22 4.22 3.12
N GLU A 218 -19.51 3.72 4.12
CA GLU A 218 -18.18 4.24 4.47
C GLU A 218 -17.14 3.83 3.42
N CYS A 219 -16.51 4.82 2.81
CA CYS A 219 -15.46 4.63 1.83
C CYS A 219 -14.11 5.07 2.41
N LYS A 220 -13.06 4.27 2.14
CA LYS A 220 -11.72 4.47 2.72
C LYS A 220 -10.66 4.20 1.66
N LEU A 221 -9.67 5.09 1.52
CA LEU A 221 -8.43 4.85 0.79
C LEU A 221 -7.24 5.03 1.71
N VAL A 222 -6.20 4.24 1.50
CA VAL A 222 -4.95 4.31 2.25
C VAL A 222 -3.79 4.32 1.27
N THR A 223 -2.77 5.11 1.57
CA THR A 223 -1.50 5.09 0.84
C THR A 223 -0.34 5.41 1.79
N PHE A 224 0.87 5.07 1.37
CA PHE A 224 2.08 5.37 2.12
C PHE A 224 3.26 5.66 1.18
N ALA A 225 4.30 6.26 1.76
CA ALA A 225 5.62 6.38 1.17
C ALA A 225 6.68 6.15 2.26
N TYR A 226 7.93 5.91 1.85
CA TYR A 226 9.06 5.83 2.77
C TYR A 226 9.98 7.04 2.62
N VAL A 227 10.49 7.52 3.75
CA VAL A 227 11.43 8.64 3.86
C VAL A 227 12.67 8.18 4.62
N SER A 228 13.87 8.43 4.09
CA SER A 228 15.12 8.13 4.79
C SER A 228 15.56 9.29 5.67
N GLY A 229 15.90 9.01 6.94
CA GLY A 229 16.54 9.99 7.80
C GLY A 229 18.04 10.09 7.52
N LYS A 230 18.59 11.31 7.54
CA LYS A 230 20.02 11.58 7.61
C LYS A 230 20.36 12.27 8.92
N ARG A 231 21.53 11.94 9.44
CA ARG A 231 22.15 12.68 10.54
C ARG A 231 22.56 14.06 10.06
#